data_AF-A0A971N651-F1
#
_entry.id   AF-A0A971N651-F1
#
_cell.length_a   1.000
_cell.length_b   1.000
_cell.length_c   1.000
_cell.angle_alpha   90.00
_cell.angle_beta   90.00
_cell.angle_gamma   90.00
#
_symmetry.space_group_name_H-M   'P 1'
#
loop_
_entity.id
_entity.type
_entity.pdbx_description
1 polymer ?
#
loop_
_entity_poly.entity_id
_entity_poly.type
_entity_poly.pdbx_seq_one_letter_code
_entity_poly.pdbx_strand_id
1 'polypeptide(L)'
;VYVFSVTDGDEKPVKYPRLFKEIELVVVNKIDLLPFTDFSLSHFEKRLRQVNPLVPLIKLSCRSGVGLDHWRKWVLELYGQDIVEESGNLPRLNNYPGISCF
;
A
#
# COMPACT_ATOMS: atom_id res chain seq x y z
N VAL A 1 2.75 -6.94 -1.82
CA VAL A 1 2.12 -5.64 -1.42
C VAL A 1 0.63 -5.70 -1.66
N TYR A 2 -0.19 -5.13 -0.78
CA TYR A 2 -1.63 -4.95 -0.99
C TYR A 2 -2.01 -3.48 -0.96
N VAL A 3 -2.67 -3.01 -2.01
CA VAL A 3 -3.13 -1.63 -2.16
C VAL A 3 -4.66 -1.63 -2.19
N PHE A 4 -5.28 -0.83 -1.35
CA PHE A 4 -6.74 -0.67 -1.35
C PHE A 4 -7.12 0.79 -1.09
N SER A 5 -8.36 1.14 -1.41
CA SER A 5 -8.87 2.51 -1.25
C SER A 5 -9.68 2.63 0.03
N VAL A 6 -9.70 3.84 0.61
CA VAL A 6 -10.58 4.19 1.75
C VAL A 6 -12.06 3.84 1.49
N THR A 7 -12.51 3.93 0.23
CA THR A 7 -13.89 3.58 -0.18
C THR A 7 -14.22 2.09 -0.06
N ASP A 8 -13.23 1.22 0.09
CA ASP A 8 -13.43 -0.24 0.09
C ASP A 8 -13.86 -0.79 1.46
N GLY A 9 -13.84 0.04 2.51
CA GLY A 9 -14.22 -0.35 3.88
C GLY A 9 -13.04 -0.81 4.75
N ASP A 10 -13.19 -0.68 6.06
CA ASP A 10 -12.16 -0.97 7.06
C ASP A 10 -12.21 -2.43 7.59
N GLU A 11 -13.14 -3.25 7.11
CA GLU A 11 -13.36 -4.63 7.54
C GLU A 11 -12.47 -5.67 6.83
N LYS A 12 -11.75 -5.26 5.77
CA LYS A 12 -10.93 -6.15 4.92
C LYS A 12 -9.95 -7.04 5.69
N PRO A 13 -9.20 -6.56 6.70
CA PRO A 13 -8.24 -7.41 7.42
C PRO A 13 -8.90 -8.60 8.09
N VAL A 14 -10.09 -8.40 8.68
CA VAL A 14 -10.84 -9.43 9.40
C VAL A 14 -11.56 -10.36 8.42
N LYS A 15 -12.02 -9.83 7.28
CA LYS A 15 -12.72 -10.62 6.25
C LYS A 15 -11.79 -11.57 5.49
N TYR A 16 -10.53 -11.18 5.27
CA TYR A 16 -9.55 -11.97 4.51
C TYR A 16 -8.25 -12.19 5.29
N PRO A 17 -8.28 -12.82 6.48
CA PRO A 17 -7.15 -12.81 7.40
C PRO A 17 -5.92 -13.54 6.86
N ARG A 18 -6.10 -14.56 6.00
CA ARG A 18 -4.98 -15.28 5.37
C ARG A 18 -4.18 -14.36 4.44
N LEU A 19 -4.87 -13.58 3.62
CA LEU A 19 -4.24 -12.63 2.70
C LEU A 19 -3.37 -11.63 3.48
N PHE A 20 -3.91 -11.02 4.54
CA PHE A 20 -3.22 -10.02 5.35
C PHE A 20 -2.05 -10.56 6.20
N LYS A 21 -2.00 -11.88 6.44
CA LYS A 21 -0.84 -12.50 7.10
C LYS A 21 0.37 -12.64 6.18
N GLU A 22 0.15 -12.87 4.89
CA GLU A 22 1.22 -13.09 3.91
C GLU A 22 1.73 -11.79 3.27
N ILE A 23 1.01 -10.68 3.46
CA ILE A 23 1.38 -9.39 2.90
C ILE A 23 2.55 -8.76 3.66
N GLU A 24 3.57 -8.33 2.90
CA GLU A 24 4.74 -7.61 3.41
C GLU A 24 4.53 -6.10 3.59
N LEU A 25 3.54 -5.51 2.90
CA LEU A 25 3.21 -4.08 3.00
C LEU A 25 1.75 -3.84 2.61
N VAL A 26 1.05 -3.06 3.44
CA VAL A 26 -0.31 -2.57 3.18
C VAL A 26 -0.28 -1.08 2.86
N VAL A 27 -0.98 -0.70 1.78
CA VAL A 27 -1.12 0.68 1.34
C VAL A 27 -2.60 1.07 1.33
N VAL A 28 -2.93 2.12 2.09
CA VAL A 28 -4.26 2.76 2.08
C VAL A 28 -4.19 3.99 1.19
N ASN A 29 -4.87 3.94 0.05
CA ASN A 29 -4.98 5.06 -0.87
C ASN A 29 -6.28 5.85 -0.64
N LYS A 30 -6.30 7.10 -1.13
CA LYS A 30 -7.43 8.04 -1.08
C LYS A 30 -7.75 8.54 0.32
N ILE A 31 -6.72 8.79 1.14
CA ILE A 31 -6.90 9.39 2.47
C ILE A 31 -7.58 10.76 2.45
N ASP A 32 -7.57 11.44 1.30
CA ASP A 32 -8.33 12.67 1.07
C ASP A 32 -9.85 12.47 1.18
N LEU A 33 -10.34 11.24 1.03
CA LEU A 33 -11.75 10.91 1.14
C LEU A 33 -12.21 10.57 2.56
N LEU A 34 -11.31 10.49 3.54
CA LEU A 34 -11.67 10.18 4.93
C LEU A 34 -12.79 11.05 5.50
N PRO A 35 -12.83 12.38 5.27
CA PRO A 35 -13.93 13.22 5.78
C PRO A 35 -15.29 12.92 5.14
N PHE A 36 -15.32 12.19 4.02
CA PHE A 36 -16.50 11.92 3.21
C PHE A 36 -16.93 10.44 3.28
N THR A 37 -16.30 9.63 4.12
CA THR A 37 -16.53 8.19 4.23
C THR A 37 -16.63 7.77 5.69
N ASP A 38 -17.35 6.69 5.96
CA ASP A 38 -17.42 6.08 7.30
C ASP A 38 -16.16 5.30 7.69
N PHE A 39 -15.11 5.38 6.87
CA PHE A 39 -13.87 4.65 7.08
C PHE A 39 -13.09 5.21 8.27
N SER A 40 -12.78 4.36 9.24
CA SER A 40 -11.93 4.69 10.38
C SER A 40 -10.54 4.07 10.23
N LEU A 41 -9.52 4.92 10.01
CA LEU A 41 -8.12 4.50 10.01
C LEU A 41 -7.74 3.78 11.31
N SER A 42 -8.23 4.27 12.46
CA SER A 42 -7.92 3.70 13.76
C SER A 42 -8.51 2.28 13.91
N HIS A 43 -9.73 2.05 13.41
CA HIS A 43 -10.33 0.71 13.41
C HIS A 43 -9.61 -0.23 12.45
N PHE A 44 -9.27 0.26 11.26
CA PHE A 44 -8.48 -0.50 10.30
C PHE A 44 -7.13 -0.93 10.88
N GLU A 45 -6.38 0.01 11.47
CA GLU A 45 -5.08 -0.26 12.10
C GLU A 45 -5.21 -1.29 13.22
N LYS A 46 -6.21 -1.16 14.10
CA LYS A 46 -6.45 -2.14 15.18
C LYS A 46 -6.72 -3.53 14.63
N ARG A 47 -7.58 -3.65 13.61
CA ARG A 47 -7.91 -4.93 12.97
C ARG A 47 -6.71 -5.51 12.22
N LEU A 48 -5.93 -4.67 11.56
CA LEU A 48 -4.72 -5.08 10.87
C LEU A 48 -3.71 -5.67 11.86
N ARG A 49 -3.47 -4.99 12.99
CA ARG A 49 -2.55 -5.46 14.03
C ARG A 49 -2.98 -6.77 14.68
N GLN A 50 -4.29 -7.08 14.72
CA GLN A 50 -4.79 -8.38 15.18
C GLN A 50 -4.41 -9.52 14.23
N VAL A 51 -4.33 -9.25 12.93
CA VAL A 51 -4.05 -10.26 11.90
C VAL A 51 -2.56 -10.36 11.63
N ASN A 52 -1.89 -9.22 11.48
CA ASN A 52 -0.46 -9.11 11.23
C ASN A 52 0.10 -7.92 12.05
N PRO A 53 0.68 -8.18 13.23
CA PRO A 53 1.18 -7.13 14.11
C PRO A 53 2.35 -6.34 13.53
N LEU A 54 3.13 -6.93 12.61
CA LEU A 54 4.40 -6.40 12.14
C LEU A 54 4.31 -5.73 10.76
N VAL A 55 3.22 -5.94 10.02
CA VAL A 55 3.11 -5.39 8.68
C VAL A 55 3.20 -3.85 8.70
N PRO A 56 4.04 -3.26 7.85
CA PRO A 56 4.05 -1.82 7.65
C PRO A 56 2.75 -1.37 6.98
N LEU A 57 2.31 -0.16 7.34
CA LEU A 57 1.11 0.47 6.79
C LEU A 57 1.49 1.85 6.24
N ILE A 58 1.27 2.07 4.95
CA ILE A 58 1.46 3.38 4.32
C ILE A 58 0.11 3.98 4.00
N LYS A 59 -0.10 5.22 4.42
CA LYS A 59 -1.29 6.02 4.17
C LYS A 59 -0.93 7.06 3.12
N LEU A 60 -1.60 7.05 1.98
CA LEU A 60 -1.30 7.96 0.90
C LEU A 60 -2.53 8.44 0.13
N SER A 61 -2.37 9.53 -0.59
CA SER A 61 -3.31 9.98 -1.61
C SER A 61 -2.54 10.26 -2.89
N CYS A 62 -2.85 9.51 -3.94
CA CYS A 62 -2.29 9.78 -5.26
C CYS A 62 -2.74 11.14 -5.82
N ARG A 63 -3.85 11.71 -5.31
CA ARG A 63 -4.39 13.00 -5.77
C ARG A 63 -3.62 14.17 -5.16
N SER A 64 -3.41 14.16 -3.84
CA SER A 64 -2.68 15.24 -3.16
C SER A 64 -1.17 15.03 -3.12
N GLY A 65 -0.70 13.81 -3.45
CA GLY A 65 0.70 13.42 -3.37
C GLY A 65 1.16 13.04 -1.97
N VAL A 66 0.32 13.21 -0.95
CA VAL A 66 0.66 12.87 0.44
C VAL A 66 1.01 11.38 0.55
N GLY A 67 2.13 11.06 1.19
CA GLY A 67 2.56 9.69 1.45
C GLY A 67 3.20 8.97 0.26
N LEU A 68 3.22 9.55 -0.94
CA LEU A 68 3.87 8.96 -2.11
C LEU A 68 5.39 8.82 -1.94
N ASP A 69 6.03 9.75 -1.24
CA ASP A 69 7.48 9.66 -0.98
C ASP A 69 7.83 8.48 -0.08
N HIS A 70 6.97 8.15 0.88
CA HIS A 70 7.17 6.99 1.75
C HIS A 70 7.02 5.69 0.97
N TRP A 71 6.01 5.62 0.10
CA TRP A 71 5.84 4.49 -0.82
C TRP A 71 7.04 4.36 -1.76
N ARG A 72 7.48 5.46 -2.39
CA ARG A 72 8.64 5.49 -3.26
C ARG A 72 9.90 5.01 -2.54
N LYS A 73 10.14 5.52 -1.34
CA LYS A 73 11.29 5.12 -0.50
C LYS A 73 11.27 3.62 -0.22
N TRP A 74 10.12 3.08 0.17
CA TRP A 74 9.98 1.64 0.42
C TRP A 74 10.31 0.79 -0.82
N VAL A 75 9.84 1.19 -2.00
CA VAL A 75 10.16 0.49 -3.26
C VAL A 75 11.66 0.59 -3.56
N LEU A 76 12.26 1.77 -3.40
CA LEU A 76 13.70 1.97 -3.67
C LEU A 76 14.59 1.20 -2.67
N GLU A 77 14.19 1.07 -1.42
CA GLU A 77 14.92 0.27 -0.43
C GLU A 77 14.94 -1.23 -0.79
N LEU A 78 13.90 -1.73 -1.45
CA LEU A 78 13.84 -3.12 -1.90
C LEU A 78 14.67 -3.40 -3.16
N TYR A 79 14.72 -2.44 -4.09
CA TYR A 79 15.30 -2.65 -5.42
C TYR A 79 16.62 -1.88 -5.66
N GLY A 80 17.07 -1.05 -4.72
CA GLY A 80 18.25 -0.19 -4.86
C GLY A 80 17.97 1.11 -5.61
N GLN A 81 18.69 2.18 -5.25
CA GLN A 81 18.60 3.50 -5.92
C GLN A 81 19.22 3.51 -7.32
N ASP A 82 20.13 2.59 -7.61
CA ASP A 82 21.00 2.61 -8.80
C ASP A 82 20.24 2.43 -10.13
N ILE A 83 19.00 1.94 -10.11
CA ILE A 83 18.23 1.64 -11.33
C ILE A 83 17.54 2.90 -11.91
N VAL A 84 17.31 3.93 -11.10
CA VAL A 84 16.42 5.05 -11.46
C VAL A 84 17.15 6.25 -12.06
N GLU A 85 18.43 6.46 -11.74
CA GLU A 85 19.17 7.63 -12.23
C GLU A 85 19.68 7.49 -13.69
N GLU A 86 19.94 6.27 -14.18
CA GLU A 86 20.53 6.10 -15.52
C GLU A 86 19.53 6.20 -16.68
N SER A 87 18.24 5.97 -16.47
CA SER A 87 17.36 5.63 -17.59
C SER A 87 16.49 6.77 -18.11
N GLY A 88 16.12 7.80 -17.33
CA GLY A 88 15.20 8.88 -17.77
C GLY A 88 13.88 8.37 -18.42
N ASN A 89 13.66 7.07 -18.34
CA ASN A 89 12.66 6.24 -18.97
C ASN A 89 12.29 5.25 -17.89
N LEU A 90 11.00 5.15 -17.61
CA LEU A 90 10.47 4.11 -16.74
C LEU A 90 11.00 2.76 -17.26
N PRO A 91 11.63 1.92 -16.42
CA PRO A 91 12.08 0.61 -16.86
C PRO A 91 10.87 -0.12 -17.44
N ARG A 92 11.00 -0.65 -18.66
CA ARG A 92 9.97 -1.50 -19.24
C ARG A 92 9.80 -2.67 -18.28
N LEU A 93 8.62 -2.78 -17.67
CA LEU A 93 8.24 -3.79 -16.69
C LEU A 93 8.21 -5.18 -17.34
N ASN A 94 9.37 -5.70 -17.74
CA ASN A 94 9.48 -7.08 -18.21
C ASN A 94 9.87 -7.95 -17.02
N ASN A 95 8.94 -8.84 -16.67
CA ASN A 95 9.08 -9.96 -15.74
C ASN A 95 9.15 -9.62 -14.24
N TYR A 96 7.99 -9.30 -13.67
CA TYR A 96 7.73 -9.54 -12.25
C TYR A 96 6.87 -10.80 -12.09
N PRO A 97 7.42 -11.95 -11.65
CA PRO A 97 6.59 -13.08 -11.26
C PRO A 97 5.83 -12.70 -9.98
N GLY A 98 4.53 -12.43 -10.11
CA GLY A 98 3.64 -12.09 -8.99
C GLY A 98 2.96 -10.72 -9.08
N ILE A 99 3.34 -9.85 -10.01
CA ILE A 99 2.55 -8.65 -10.33
C ILE A 99 1.65 -9.01 -11.52
N SER A 100 0.52 -9.64 -11.21
CA SER A 100 -0.59 -9.73 -12.16
C SER A 100 -1.11 -8.31 -12.39
N CYS A 101 -0.79 -7.72 -13.55
CA CYS A 101 -1.60 -6.66 -14.10
C CYS A 101 -3.00 -7.25 -14.33
N PHE A 102 -4.01 -6.74 -13.63
CA PHE A 102 -5.40 -6.95 -14.02
C PHE A 102 -5.67 -6.26 -15.36
#